data_AF-A0A850BE00-F1
#
_entry.id   AF-A0A850BE00-F1
#
_cell.length_a   1.000
_cell.length_b   1.000
_cell.length_c   1.000
_cell.angle_alpha   90.00
_cell.angle_beta   90.00
_cell.angle_gamma   90.00
#
_symmetry.space_group_name_H-M   'P 1'
#
loop_
_entity.id
_entity.type
_entity.pdbx_description
1 polymer ?
#
loop_
_entity_poly.entity_id
_entity_poly.type
_entity_poly.pdbx_seq_one_letter_code
_entity_poly.pdbx_strand_id
1 'polypeptide(L)'
;MSDTIYSEEDVIRHALATGGFSSPSANGRPVLDDFVDVANCVMWLTVLAAPHIFRSMTRMPPREHVARLVDIYIEYVRHDGRYVGADFEPVPYETREPLALKLRDLIATWTPPELPADIIEAARALLHAEGMNPPAGGWDNTPDPDVRPEEFLLWPEGVPALMSDTTP
;
A
#
# COMPACT_ATOMS: atom_id res chain seq x y z
N MET A 1 -5.88 17.84 -25.38
CA MET A 1 -6.22 16.59 -26.11
C MET A 1 -5.07 15.64 -25.83
N SER A 2 -5.14 14.67 -24.92
CA SER A 2 -6.25 14.18 -24.10
C SER A 2 -5.64 13.65 -22.79
N ASP A 3 -6.23 14.04 -21.66
CA ASP A 3 -5.96 13.42 -20.36
C ASP A 3 -6.55 12.01 -20.38
N THR A 4 -5.72 11.01 -20.11
CA THR A 4 -6.19 9.64 -19.86
C THR A 4 -6.02 9.38 -18.38
N ILE A 5 -7.06 9.68 -17.61
CA ILE A 5 -7.23 9.18 -16.25
C ILE A 5 -7.51 7.69 -16.41
N TYR A 6 -6.58 6.83 -15.99
CA TYR A 6 -6.83 5.39 -15.96
C TYR A 6 -7.92 5.12 -14.92
N SER A 7 -9.08 4.67 -15.38
CA SER A 7 -10.15 4.19 -14.53
C SER A 7 -9.70 2.93 -13.77
N GLU A 8 -10.23 2.70 -12.58
CA GLU A 8 -10.05 1.46 -11.81
C GLU A 8 -10.40 0.23 -12.67
N GLU A 9 -11.39 0.35 -13.56
CA GLU A 9 -11.71 -0.69 -14.53
C GLU A 9 -10.57 -0.99 -15.52
N ASP A 10 -9.76 0.00 -15.87
CA ASP A 10 -8.65 -0.16 -16.83
C ASP A 10 -7.41 -0.73 -16.15
N VAL A 11 -7.17 -0.38 -14.87
CA VAL A 11 -6.14 -1.03 -14.04
C VAL A 11 -6.51 -2.48 -13.76
N ILE A 12 -7.79 -2.75 -13.44
CA ILE A 12 -8.31 -4.11 -13.23
C ILE A 12 -8.28 -4.90 -14.54
N ARG A 13 -8.68 -4.33 -15.68
CA ARG A 13 -8.57 -5.00 -16.99
C ARG A 13 -7.13 -5.27 -17.38
N HIS A 14 -6.20 -4.37 -17.08
CA HIS A 14 -4.78 -4.58 -17.33
C HIS A 14 -4.20 -5.71 -16.46
N ALA A 15 -4.58 -5.75 -15.17
CA ALA A 15 -4.20 -6.81 -14.24
C ALA A 15 -4.85 -8.18 -14.58
N LEU A 16 -6.07 -8.18 -15.11
CA LEU A 16 -6.75 -9.39 -15.60
C LEU A 16 -6.16 -9.90 -16.92
N ALA A 17 -5.67 -9.00 -17.78
CA ALA A 17 -5.08 -9.36 -19.07
C ALA A 17 -3.67 -9.97 -18.94
N THR A 18 -2.96 -9.74 -17.84
CA THR A 18 -1.61 -10.28 -17.59
C THR A 18 -1.57 -11.64 -16.87
N GLY A 19 -2.73 -12.24 -16.58
CA GLY A 19 -2.86 -13.69 -16.38
C GLY A 19 -2.18 -14.28 -15.14
N GLY A 20 -2.39 -13.68 -13.96
CA GLY A 20 -1.70 -14.09 -12.72
C GLY A 20 -2.56 -14.28 -11.46
N PHE A 21 -3.85 -14.67 -11.55
CA PHE A 21 -4.60 -15.06 -10.36
C PHE A 21 -4.46 -16.58 -10.14
N SER A 22 -3.75 -16.98 -9.08
CA SER A 22 -3.78 -18.37 -8.59
C SER A 22 -4.17 -18.40 -7.11
N SER A 23 -5.25 -19.13 -6.84
CA SER A 23 -5.75 -19.64 -5.54
C SER A 23 -6.89 -18.85 -4.87
N PRO A 24 -7.93 -19.55 -4.33
CA PRO A 24 -9.06 -18.93 -3.63
C PRO A 24 -8.70 -18.57 -2.16
N SER A 25 -9.15 -17.40 -1.71
CA SER A 25 -9.00 -16.89 -0.34
C SER A 25 -9.64 -17.83 0.69
N ALA A 26 -8.90 -18.15 1.76
CA ALA A 26 -9.29 -19.10 2.81
C ALA A 26 -10.40 -18.61 3.75
N ASN A 27 -10.78 -17.33 3.68
CA ASN A 27 -11.56 -16.66 4.73
C ASN A 27 -12.98 -16.25 4.31
N GLY A 28 -13.49 -16.72 3.17
CA GLY A 28 -14.89 -16.49 2.75
C GLY A 28 -15.22 -15.05 2.37
N ARG A 29 -14.24 -14.13 2.35
CA ARG A 29 -14.35 -12.85 1.66
C ARG A 29 -14.09 -13.06 0.15
N PRO A 30 -14.78 -12.34 -0.73
CA PRO A 30 -14.42 -12.32 -2.15
C PRO A 30 -12.93 -11.96 -2.30
N VAL A 31 -12.19 -12.72 -3.11
CA VAL A 31 -10.77 -12.48 -3.44
C VAL A 31 -10.51 -11.05 -3.99
N LEU A 32 -11.56 -10.37 -4.45
CA LEU A 32 -11.48 -8.99 -4.94
C LEU A 32 -11.52 -7.97 -3.79
N ASP A 33 -12.16 -8.27 -2.66
CA ASP A 33 -12.32 -7.32 -1.55
C ASP A 33 -11.00 -7.18 -0.76
N ASP A 34 -10.22 -8.26 -0.59
CA ASP A 34 -8.94 -8.19 0.10
C ASP A 34 -7.81 -7.62 -0.78
N PHE A 35 -7.86 -7.80 -2.11
CA PHE A 35 -6.91 -7.22 -3.04
C PHE A 35 -6.81 -5.69 -2.92
N VAL A 36 -7.95 -4.99 -2.92
CA VAL A 36 -7.99 -3.52 -2.86
C VAL A 36 -7.38 -3.02 -1.55
N ASP A 37 -7.71 -3.66 -0.43
CA ASP A 37 -7.15 -3.30 0.88
C ASP A 37 -5.64 -3.58 0.97
N VAL A 38 -5.18 -4.70 0.41
CA VAL A 38 -3.74 -5.04 0.34
C VAL A 38 -2.98 -4.03 -0.52
N ALA A 39 -3.49 -3.70 -1.71
CA ALA A 39 -2.90 -2.69 -2.59
C ALA A 39 -2.84 -1.33 -1.88
N ASN A 40 -3.88 -0.96 -1.13
CA ASN A 40 -3.89 0.26 -0.34
C ASN A 40 -2.90 0.21 0.83
N CYS A 41 -2.72 -0.93 1.48
CA CYS A 41 -1.67 -1.10 2.48
C CYS A 41 -0.29 -0.85 1.85
N VAL A 42 -0.01 -1.42 0.68
CA VAL A 42 1.25 -1.22 -0.05
C VAL A 42 1.46 0.25 -0.44
N MET A 43 0.41 0.94 -0.92
CA MET A 43 0.50 2.39 -1.21
C MET A 43 0.83 3.21 0.05
N TRP A 44 0.22 2.86 1.20
CA TRP A 44 0.58 3.46 2.48
C TRP A 44 2.05 3.19 2.87
N LEU A 45 2.55 1.96 2.66
CA LEU A 45 3.96 1.64 2.90
C LEU A 45 4.89 2.51 2.07
N THR A 46 4.57 2.74 0.79
CA THR A 46 5.36 3.63 -0.09
C THR A 46 5.45 5.05 0.46
N VAL A 47 4.32 5.60 0.96
CA VAL A 47 4.30 6.94 1.56
C VAL A 47 5.08 6.98 2.88
N LEU A 48 4.98 5.94 3.72
CA LEU A 48 5.75 5.85 4.97
C LEU A 48 7.26 5.64 4.72
N ALA A 49 7.64 4.99 3.63
CA ALA A 49 9.03 4.79 3.24
C ALA A 49 9.71 6.07 2.73
N ALA A 50 8.93 7.01 2.21
CA ALA A 50 9.37 8.30 1.66
C ALA A 50 8.94 9.47 2.58
N PRO A 51 9.73 9.79 3.62
CA PRO A 51 9.30 10.69 4.69
C PRO A 51 8.99 12.13 4.22
N HIS A 52 9.56 12.60 3.12
CA HIS A 52 9.21 13.91 2.56
C HIS A 52 7.81 13.94 1.97
N ILE A 53 7.36 12.84 1.34
CA ILE A 53 5.99 12.69 0.84
C ILE A 53 5.01 12.69 2.01
N PHE A 54 5.28 11.92 3.06
CA PHE A 54 4.41 11.93 4.25
C PHE A 54 4.32 13.33 4.89
N ARG A 55 5.45 14.05 4.97
CA ARG A 55 5.49 15.41 5.54
C ARG A 55 4.83 16.47 4.67
N SER A 56 4.68 16.24 3.37
CA SER A 56 4.00 17.19 2.47
C SER A 56 2.47 17.06 2.54
N MET A 57 1.96 15.99 3.16
CA MET A 57 0.53 15.79 3.35
C MET A 57 -0.08 16.86 4.27
N THR A 58 -1.25 17.32 3.87
CA THR A 58 -2.07 18.33 4.56
C THR A 58 -3.00 17.74 5.61
N ARG A 59 -3.21 16.42 5.59
CA ARG A 59 -4.04 15.69 6.56
C ARG A 59 -3.33 14.41 6.99
N MET A 60 -3.48 14.04 8.27
CA MET A 60 -2.83 12.85 8.83
C MET A 60 -3.81 11.68 8.94
N PRO A 61 -3.38 10.43 8.67
CA PRO A 61 -4.24 9.27 8.85
C PRO A 61 -4.52 9.03 10.33
N PRO A 62 -5.73 8.57 10.69
CA PRO A 62 -5.95 7.97 11.99
C PRO A 62 -5.04 6.74 12.12
N ARG A 63 -4.35 6.62 13.25
CA ARG A 63 -3.48 5.48 13.55
C ARG A 63 -4.20 4.15 13.39
N GLU A 64 -5.44 4.07 13.87
CA GLU A 64 -6.30 2.88 13.81
C GLU A 64 -6.60 2.44 12.36
N HIS A 65 -6.59 3.39 11.42
CA HIS A 65 -6.82 3.10 10.01
C HIS A 65 -5.62 2.41 9.38
N VAL A 66 -4.42 2.98 9.55
CA VAL A 66 -3.18 2.38 9.03
C VAL A 66 -2.93 1.02 9.68
N ALA A 67 -3.18 0.92 11.00
CA ALA A 67 -3.12 -0.32 11.75
C ALA A 67 -4.00 -1.43 11.13
N ARG A 68 -5.25 -1.11 10.78
CA ARG A 68 -6.17 -2.05 10.15
C ARG A 68 -5.69 -2.53 8.78
N LEU A 69 -5.10 -1.64 7.96
CA LEU A 69 -4.54 -2.03 6.67
C LEU A 69 -3.36 -3.00 6.83
N VAL A 70 -2.50 -2.76 7.82
CA VAL A 70 -1.41 -3.69 8.15
C VAL A 70 -1.95 -5.03 8.66
N ASP A 71 -3.02 -5.05 9.47
CA ASP A 71 -3.67 -6.30 9.89
C ASP A 71 -4.18 -7.13 8.69
N ILE A 72 -4.72 -6.47 7.66
CA ILE A 72 -5.14 -7.13 6.41
C ILE A 72 -3.93 -7.65 5.62
N TYR A 73 -2.85 -6.87 5.52
CA TYR A 73 -1.62 -7.31 4.88
C TYR A 73 -1.02 -8.54 5.59
N ILE A 74 -1.05 -8.59 6.92
CA ILE A 74 -0.60 -9.76 7.70
C ILE A 74 -1.38 -11.02 7.29
N GLU A 75 -2.70 -10.94 7.17
CA GLU A 75 -3.51 -12.07 6.72
C GLU A 75 -3.17 -12.46 5.27
N TYR A 76 -3.00 -11.48 4.38
CA TYR A 76 -2.56 -11.72 3.00
C TYR A 76 -1.25 -12.51 2.93
N VAL A 77 -0.22 -12.13 3.69
CA VAL A 77 1.07 -12.82 3.64
C VAL A 77 1.04 -14.20 4.32
N ARG A 78 0.17 -14.40 5.32
CA ARG A 78 -0.06 -15.72 5.93
C ARG A 78 -0.64 -16.74 4.96
N HIS A 79 -1.40 -16.28 3.97
CA HIS A 79 -1.93 -17.12 2.90
C HIS A 79 -0.98 -17.22 1.70
N ASP A 80 0.29 -16.82 1.85
CA ASP A 80 1.29 -16.71 0.78
C ASP A 80 0.79 -15.89 -0.42
N GLY A 81 0.01 -14.84 -0.15
CA GLY A 81 -0.49 -13.95 -1.18
C GLY A 81 0.64 -13.28 -1.95
N ARG A 82 0.47 -13.18 -3.28
CA ARG A 82 1.43 -12.58 -4.23
C ARG A 82 0.66 -11.92 -5.37
N TYR A 83 0.01 -10.79 -5.07
CA TYR A 83 -0.85 -10.11 -6.03
C TYR A 83 -0.07 -9.34 -7.11
N VAL A 84 1.19 -9.00 -6.86
CA VAL A 84 2.02 -8.20 -7.76
C VAL A 84 3.31 -8.95 -8.09
N GLY A 85 3.80 -8.79 -9.32
CA GLY A 85 5.11 -9.28 -9.73
C GLY A 85 6.24 -8.50 -9.03
N ALA A 86 7.36 -9.18 -8.78
CA ALA A 86 8.52 -8.57 -8.13
C ALA A 86 9.48 -7.93 -9.15
N ASP A 87 10.16 -6.87 -8.71
CA ASP A 87 11.21 -6.19 -9.48
C ASP A 87 12.53 -6.96 -9.52
N PHE A 88 12.70 -7.94 -8.62
CA PHE A 88 13.93 -8.72 -8.49
C PHE A 88 13.67 -10.15 -8.00
N GLU A 89 14.66 -11.01 -8.20
CA GLU A 89 14.67 -12.39 -7.69
C GLU A 89 16.07 -12.76 -7.17
N PRO A 90 16.19 -13.55 -6.09
CA PRO A 90 15.10 -14.10 -5.29
C PRO A 90 14.45 -13.06 -4.35
N VAL A 91 13.12 -13.08 -4.22
CA VAL A 91 12.39 -12.27 -3.23
C VAL A 91 12.37 -12.94 -1.85
N PRO A 92 12.69 -12.24 -0.75
CA PRO A 92 12.70 -12.80 0.60
C PRO A 92 11.30 -12.84 1.24
N TYR A 93 10.35 -13.54 0.61
CA TYR A 93 8.94 -13.58 1.01
C TYR A 93 8.72 -14.10 2.45
N GLU A 94 9.61 -14.95 2.95
CA GLU A 94 9.59 -15.48 4.32
C GLU A 94 9.75 -14.41 5.41
N THR A 95 10.25 -13.23 5.04
CA THR A 95 10.47 -12.12 5.97
C THR A 95 9.25 -11.20 6.12
N ARG A 96 8.24 -11.33 5.26
CA ARG A 96 7.09 -10.41 5.22
C ARG A 96 6.28 -10.42 6.51
N GLU A 97 5.86 -11.59 7.00
CA GLU A 97 5.06 -11.68 8.21
C GLU A 97 5.76 -11.09 9.44
N PRO A 98 7.01 -11.46 9.80
CA PRO A 98 7.67 -10.88 10.98
C PRO A 98 7.89 -9.37 10.86
N LEU A 99 8.16 -8.86 9.64
CA LEU A 99 8.26 -7.42 9.40
C LEU A 99 6.92 -6.70 9.53
N ALA A 100 5.82 -7.31 9.07
CA ALA A 100 4.48 -6.75 9.14
C ALA A 100 4.00 -6.67 10.60
N LEU A 101 4.25 -7.71 11.39
CA LEU A 101 3.99 -7.72 12.83
C LEU A 101 4.79 -6.63 13.55
N LYS A 102 6.08 -6.47 13.23
CA LYS A 102 6.91 -5.39 13.77
C LYS A 102 6.34 -4.00 13.42
N LEU A 103 5.97 -3.77 12.16
CA LEU A 103 5.37 -2.50 11.75
C LEU A 103 4.05 -2.25 12.49
N ARG A 104 3.25 -3.30 12.68
CA ARG A 104 1.97 -3.21 13.39
C ARG A 104 2.12 -2.75 14.84
N ASP A 105 3.12 -3.26 15.54
CA ASP A 105 3.45 -2.85 16.91
C ASP A 105 3.94 -1.40 16.97
N LEU A 106 4.79 -0.99 16.02
CA LEU A 106 5.25 0.40 15.93
C LEU A 106 4.08 1.35 15.71
N ILE A 107 3.19 1.04 14.75
CA ILE A 107 1.98 1.83 14.48
C ILE A 107 1.09 1.89 15.72
N ALA A 108 0.99 0.83 16.53
CA ALA A 108 0.13 0.84 17.72
C ALA A 108 0.52 1.95 18.71
N THR A 109 1.78 2.36 18.75
CA THR A 109 2.28 3.46 19.62
C THR A 109 2.47 4.79 18.89
N TRP A 110 2.29 4.80 17.58
CA TRP A 110 2.55 5.95 16.73
C TRP A 110 1.54 7.07 16.94
N THR A 111 2.02 8.31 17.02
CA THR A 111 1.18 9.51 17.04
C THR A 111 1.62 10.42 15.89
N PRO A 112 0.83 10.55 14.81
CA PRO A 112 1.08 11.56 13.77
C PRO A 112 1.02 12.99 14.35
N PRO A 113 1.77 13.97 13.79
CA PRO A 113 2.42 13.96 12.49
C PRO A 113 3.88 13.49 12.48
N GLU A 114 4.49 13.23 13.64
CA GLU A 114 5.86 12.72 13.67
C GLU A 114 5.92 11.34 13.03
N LEU A 115 6.84 11.11 12.09
CA LEU A 115 7.07 9.80 11.50
C LEU A 115 8.42 9.24 12.02
N PRO A 116 8.41 8.33 13.01
CA PRO A 116 9.62 7.75 13.59
C PRO A 116 10.45 6.96 12.57
N ALA A 117 11.77 7.01 12.70
CA ALA A 117 12.69 6.27 11.84
C ALA A 117 12.39 4.77 11.78
N ASP A 118 11.99 4.16 12.90
CA ASP A 118 11.67 2.74 12.95
C ASP A 118 10.47 2.36 12.06
N ILE A 119 9.48 3.26 11.89
CA ILE A 119 8.35 3.05 10.98
C ILE A 119 8.82 3.16 9.52
N ILE A 120 9.66 4.14 9.21
CA ILE A 120 10.24 4.35 7.87
C ILE A 120 11.02 3.09 7.45
N GLU A 121 11.93 2.62 8.31
CA GLU A 121 12.76 1.46 8.01
C GLU A 121 11.96 0.15 7.95
N ALA A 122 10.93 -0.01 8.79
CA ALA A 122 10.02 -1.15 8.70
C ALA A 122 9.21 -1.14 7.39
N ALA A 123 8.73 0.02 6.94
CA ALA A 123 8.02 0.15 5.67
C ALA A 123 8.93 -0.18 4.47
N ARG A 124 10.16 0.35 4.46
CA ARG A 124 11.17 0.04 3.43
C ARG A 124 11.52 -1.44 3.38
N ALA A 125 11.71 -2.07 4.54
CA ALA A 125 11.99 -3.50 4.65
C ALA A 125 10.82 -4.35 4.12
N LEU A 126 9.58 -3.97 4.42
CA LEU A 126 8.39 -4.64 3.88
C LEU A 126 8.26 -4.51 2.37
N LEU A 127 8.47 -3.31 1.81
CA LEU A 127 8.43 -3.10 0.36
C LEU A 127 9.49 -3.95 -0.35
N HIS A 128 10.71 -4.02 0.21
CA HIS A 128 11.73 -4.93 -0.29
C HIS A 128 11.31 -6.41 -0.16
N ALA A 129 10.69 -6.81 0.97
CA ALA A 129 10.19 -8.17 1.16
C ALA A 129 8.99 -8.52 0.25
N GLU A 130 8.31 -7.53 -0.29
CA GLU A 130 7.29 -7.66 -1.35
C GLU A 130 7.91 -7.67 -2.76
N GLY A 131 9.25 -7.53 -2.86
CA GLY A 131 9.97 -7.57 -4.13
C GLY A 131 10.10 -6.22 -4.82
N MET A 132 9.87 -5.10 -4.13
CA MET A 132 9.98 -3.75 -4.72
C MET A 132 11.36 -3.14 -4.50
N ASN A 133 11.95 -2.63 -5.58
CA ASN A 133 13.16 -1.84 -5.48
C ASN A 133 12.85 -0.42 -5.00
N PRO A 134 13.78 0.24 -4.27
CA PRO A 134 13.67 1.67 -4.07
C PRO A 134 13.68 2.39 -5.43
N PRO A 135 13.02 3.55 -5.54
CA PRO A 135 13.11 4.41 -6.72
C PRO A 135 14.56 4.78 -7.05
N ALA A 136 14.82 5.19 -8.28
CA ALA A 136 16.14 5.66 -8.69
C ALA A 136 16.59 6.83 -7.80
N GLY A 137 17.70 6.66 -7.08
CA GLY A 137 18.18 7.63 -6.08
C GLY A 137 17.76 7.34 -4.64
N GLY A 138 16.96 6.31 -4.40
CA GLY A 138 16.51 5.89 -3.07
C GLY A 138 15.20 6.53 -2.62
N TRP A 139 14.61 5.99 -1.56
CA TRP A 139 13.34 6.44 -1.00
C TRP A 139 13.34 7.93 -0.61
N ASP A 140 14.46 8.45 -0.11
CA ASP A 140 14.59 9.86 0.29
C ASP A 140 14.66 10.84 -0.89
N ASN A 141 14.94 10.34 -2.11
CA ASN A 141 15.00 11.15 -3.34
C ASN A 141 13.88 10.77 -4.32
N THR A 142 12.85 10.07 -3.85
CA THR A 142 11.69 9.72 -4.65
C THR A 142 11.00 11.01 -5.12
N PRO A 143 10.72 11.19 -6.43
CA PRO A 143 9.97 12.35 -6.90
C PRO A 143 8.62 12.47 -6.20
N ASP A 144 8.14 13.71 -6.02
CA ASP A 144 6.77 13.92 -5.56
C ASP A 144 5.80 13.30 -6.57
N PRO A 145 4.74 12.61 -6.11
CA PRO A 145 3.75 12.02 -7.01
C PRO A 145 2.96 13.11 -7.73
N ASP A 146 2.58 12.83 -8.98
CA ASP A 146 1.76 13.76 -9.79
C ASP A 146 0.38 14.03 -9.16
N VAL A 147 -0.14 13.05 -8.42
CA VAL A 147 -1.38 13.12 -7.65
C VAL A 147 -1.03 13.18 -6.17
N ARG A 148 -1.69 14.04 -5.40
CA ARG A 148 -1.44 14.15 -3.96
C ARG A 148 -1.78 12.82 -3.26
N PRO A 149 -0.97 12.35 -2.28
CA PRO A 149 -1.27 11.14 -1.49
C PRO A 149 -2.69 11.09 -0.96
N GLU A 150 -3.22 12.23 -0.52
CA GLU A 150 -4.58 12.35 0.00
C GLU A 150 -5.67 11.97 -1.00
N GLU A 151 -5.41 12.04 -2.30
CA GLU A 151 -6.41 11.77 -3.34
C GLU A 151 -6.45 10.31 -3.76
N PHE A 152 -5.33 9.58 -3.66
CA PHE A 152 -5.24 8.18 -4.11
C PHE A 152 -5.13 7.16 -2.97
N LEU A 153 -4.76 7.57 -1.76
CA LEU A 153 -4.74 6.67 -0.60
C LEU A 153 -6.18 6.37 -0.15
N LEU A 154 -6.43 5.13 0.27
CA LEU A 154 -7.65 4.79 1.00
C LEU A 154 -7.61 5.40 2.41
N TRP A 155 -8.65 6.15 2.73
CA TRP A 155 -8.90 6.76 4.03
C TRP A 155 -10.10 6.10 4.73
N PRO A 156 -10.35 6.35 6.03
CA PRO A 156 -11.45 5.71 6.74
C PRO A 156 -12.83 5.90 6.09
N GLU A 157 -13.04 7.04 5.45
CA GLU A 157 -14.25 7.39 4.72
C GLU A 157 -14.30 6.84 3.27
N GLY A 158 -13.23 6.20 2.79
CA GLY A 158 -13.06 5.76 1.40
C GLY A 158 -11.93 6.51 0.68
N VAL A 159 -11.75 6.25 -0.61
CA VAL A 159 -10.81 7.01 -1.47
C VAL A 159 -11.51 8.30 -1.92
N PRO A 160 -10.96 9.51 -1.63
CA PRO A 160 -11.63 10.78 -1.95
C PRO A 160 -11.92 10.98 -3.44
N ALA A 161 -11.05 10.50 -4.33
CA ALA A 161 -11.29 10.53 -5.78
C ALA A 161 -12.58 9.79 -6.17
N LEU A 162 -12.93 8.71 -5.48
CA LEU A 162 -14.15 7.92 -5.73
C LEU A 162 -15.41 8.53 -5.09
N MET A 163 -15.26 9.47 -4.15
CA MET A 163 -16.40 10.16 -3.52
C MET A 163 -16.90 11.37 -4.33
N SER A 164 -16.18 11.76 -5.38
CA SER A 164 -16.48 12.97 -6.17
C SER A 164 -17.54 12.75 -7.26
N ASP A 165 -18.00 11.52 -7.49
CA ASP A 165 -18.98 11.16 -8.55
C ASP A 165 -20.43 11.05 -8.07
N THR A 166 -20.79 11.62 -6.92
CA THR A 166 -22.20 11.72 -6.52
C THR A 166 -22.63 13.17 -6.34
N THR A 167 -22.91 13.85 -7.45
CA THR A 167 -23.83 15.01 -7.43
C THR A 167 -24.86 14.83 -8.56
N PRO A 168 -26.17 14.94 -8.26
CA PRO A 168 -27.28 14.59 -9.16
C PRO A 168 -27.43 15.45 -10.41
#